data_AF-A0AA43UBA4-F1
#
_entry.id   AF-A0AA43UBA4-F1
#
_cell.length_a   1.000
_cell.length_b   1.000
_cell.length_c   1.000
_cell.angle_alpha   90.00
_cell.angle_beta   90.00
_cell.angle_gamma   90.00
#
_symmetry.space_group_name_H-M   'P 1'
#
loop_
_entity.id
_entity.type
_entity.pdbx_description
1 polymer ?
#
loop_
_entity_poly.entity_id
_entity_poly.type
_entity_poly.pdbx_seq_one_letter_code
_entity_poly.pdbx_strand_id
1 'polypeptide(L)'
;MSNYTMHHAQDYGRRHMYKSEDGRLTVEVIATEHDERDAHCLPRIWQRRGFIDRFMPTTLYTEAYFTDEGGNQWGMFNPCELKLPGRRTINFSRIYEATPENERALVAEAAAMYRDGVRCYESGSWTPCEITSECLA
;
A
#
# COMPACT_ATOMS: atom_id res chain seq x y z
N MET A 1 -16.07 -3.52 19.65
CA MET A 1 -16.22 -3.49 18.19
C MET A 1 -16.09 -2.05 17.75
N SER A 2 -14.93 -1.63 17.24
CA SER A 2 -14.80 -0.32 16.61
C SER A 2 -14.99 -0.51 15.11
N ASN A 3 -16.08 0.05 14.58
CA ASN A 3 -16.42 0.06 13.17
C ASN A 3 -15.52 1.08 12.48
N TYR A 4 -14.57 0.64 11.66
CA TYR A 4 -13.77 1.54 10.84
C TYR A 4 -14.41 1.63 9.46
N THR A 5 -15.25 2.62 9.26
CA THR A 5 -15.67 3.03 7.92
C THR A 5 -14.77 4.18 7.47
N MET A 6 -14.41 4.20 6.20
CA MET A 6 -13.72 5.34 5.61
C MET A 6 -14.74 6.16 4.84
N HIS A 7 -14.79 7.47 5.12
CA HIS A 7 -15.89 8.31 4.65
C HIS A 7 -15.47 9.51 3.82
N HIS A 8 -14.18 9.65 3.51
CA HIS A 8 -13.72 10.81 2.79
C HIS A 8 -12.55 10.48 1.87
N ALA A 9 -12.76 10.61 0.56
CA ALA A 9 -11.70 10.63 -0.44
C ALA A 9 -11.38 12.09 -0.78
N GLN A 10 -10.10 12.48 -0.70
CA GLN A 10 -9.61 13.74 -1.29
C GLN A 10 -8.87 13.42 -2.58
N ASP A 11 -9.31 14.06 -3.67
CA ASP A 11 -8.73 13.86 -4.99
C ASP A 11 -7.64 14.91 -5.24
N TYR A 12 -6.40 14.45 -5.36
CA TYR A 12 -5.22 15.25 -5.65
C TYR A 12 -4.62 14.82 -7.00
N GLY A 13 -5.38 15.02 -8.08
CA GLY A 13 -4.97 14.56 -9.42
C GLY A 13 -4.94 13.02 -9.48
N ARG A 14 -3.76 12.40 -9.61
CA ARG A 14 -3.61 10.93 -9.67
C ARG A 14 -3.47 10.26 -8.30
N ARG A 15 -3.90 10.95 -7.26
CA ARG A 15 -3.76 10.52 -5.87
C ARG A 15 -5.11 10.64 -5.19
N HIS A 16 -5.56 9.56 -4.57
CA HIS A 16 -6.75 9.56 -3.73
C HIS A 16 -6.32 9.30 -2.29
N MET A 17 -6.74 10.19 -1.38
CA MET A 17 -6.47 10.05 0.04
C MET A 17 -7.75 9.69 0.79
N TYR A 18 -7.73 8.56 1.48
CA TYR A 18 -8.81 8.08 2.30
C TYR A 18 -8.49 8.23 3.78
N LYS A 19 -9.49 8.59 4.58
CA LYS A 19 -9.34 8.71 6.03
C LYS A 19 -10.42 7.94 6.77
N SER A 20 -10.05 7.27 7.85
CA SER A 20 -11.00 6.63 8.78
C SER A 20 -11.83 7.69 9.50
N GLU A 21 -13.04 7.31 9.94
CA GLU A 21 -13.93 8.17 10.74
C GLU A 21 -13.25 8.83 11.95
N ASP A 22 -12.47 8.06 12.70
CA ASP A 22 -11.75 8.55 13.88
C ASP A 22 -10.48 9.34 13.53
N GLY A 23 -10.16 9.44 12.24
CA GLY A 23 -9.01 10.14 11.71
C GLY A 23 -7.65 9.52 12.01
N ARG A 24 -7.62 8.31 12.58
CA ARG A 24 -6.40 7.63 12.99
C ARG A 24 -5.70 6.89 11.84
N LEU A 25 -6.41 6.48 10.80
CA LEU A 25 -5.84 5.87 9.60
C LEU A 25 -6.02 6.80 8.40
N THR A 26 -4.93 7.02 7.68
CA THR A 26 -4.94 7.64 6.35
C THR A 26 -4.36 6.65 5.34
N VAL A 27 -5.05 6.41 4.24
CA VAL A 27 -4.56 5.58 3.13
C VAL A 27 -4.45 6.46 1.90
N GLU A 28 -3.25 6.58 1.36
CA GLU A 28 -2.97 7.29 0.12
C GLU A 28 -2.77 6.28 -1.00
N VAL A 29 -3.57 6.37 -2.05
CA VAL A 29 -3.42 5.58 -3.27
C VAL A 29 -2.96 6.50 -4.40
N ILE A 30 -1.89 6.12 -5.09
CA ILE A 30 -1.25 6.87 -6.17
C ILE A 30 -1.30 6.02 -7.44
N ALA A 31 -1.92 6.55 -8.50
CA ALA A 31 -1.86 5.98 -9.84
C ALA A 31 -0.65 6.52 -10.59
N THR A 32 0.25 5.63 -11.01
CA THR A 32 1.46 5.96 -11.76
C THR A 32 1.35 5.46 -13.20
N GLU A 33 1.49 6.37 -14.15
CA GLU A 33 1.53 6.05 -15.59
C GLU A 33 2.94 5.64 -16.02
N HIS A 34 2.99 4.72 -16.99
CA HIS A 34 4.23 4.21 -17.55
C HIS A 34 4.17 4.29 -19.07
N ASP A 35 5.24 4.80 -19.69
CA ASP A 35 5.40 4.74 -21.14
C ASP A 35 5.90 3.35 -21.54
N GLU A 36 5.10 2.63 -22.32
CA GLU A 36 5.49 1.33 -22.86
C GLU A 36 6.74 1.45 -23.76
N ARG A 37 6.95 2.59 -24.43
CA ARG A 37 8.07 2.80 -25.35
C ARG A 37 9.40 2.96 -24.62
N ASP A 38 9.37 3.30 -23.33
CA ASP A 38 10.56 3.37 -22.50
C ASP A 38 10.99 1.97 -22.04
N ALA A 39 12.10 1.48 -22.60
CA ALA A 39 12.68 0.18 -22.24
C ALA A 39 13.21 0.12 -20.79
N HIS A 40 13.35 1.28 -20.14
CA HIS A 40 13.83 1.41 -18.77
C HIS A 40 12.69 1.66 -17.76
N CYS A 41 11.43 1.75 -18.20
CA CYS A 41 10.32 1.88 -17.27
C CYS A 41 10.14 0.59 -16.44
N LEU A 42 9.74 0.76 -15.18
CA LEU A 42 9.74 -0.34 -14.21
C LEU A 42 8.84 -1.52 -14.63
N PRO A 43 7.59 -1.35 -15.10
CA PRO A 43 6.76 -2.48 -15.51
C PRO A 43 7.35 -3.27 -16.68
N ARG A 44 8.05 -2.61 -17.61
CA ARG A 44 8.72 -3.30 -18.73
C ARG A 44 9.93 -4.10 -18.23
N ILE A 45 10.69 -3.57 -17.28
CA ILE A 45 11.75 -4.32 -16.60
C ILE A 45 11.17 -5.53 -15.86
N TRP A 46 10.04 -5.35 -15.15
CA TRP A 46 9.39 -6.42 -14.39
C TRP A 46 8.87 -7.54 -15.30
N GLN A 47 8.20 -7.18 -16.41
CA GLN A 47 7.71 -8.13 -17.40
C GLN A 47 8.86 -8.92 -18.04
N ARG A 48 9.93 -8.24 -18.49
CA ARG A 48 11.10 -8.88 -19.09
C ARG A 48 11.81 -9.85 -18.13
N ARG A 49 11.76 -9.57 -16.82
CA ARG A 49 12.33 -10.43 -15.79
C ARG A 49 11.37 -11.52 -15.29
N GLY A 50 10.14 -11.57 -15.81
CA GLY A 50 9.13 -12.57 -15.44
C GLY A 50 8.48 -12.33 -14.08
N PHE A 51 8.58 -11.12 -13.52
CA PHE A 51 7.92 -10.79 -12.25
C PHE A 51 6.43 -10.48 -12.40
N ILE A 52 6.02 -10.02 -13.59
CA ILE A 52 4.64 -9.84 -14.00
C ILE A 52 4.45 -10.46 -15.38
N ASP A 53 3.24 -10.89 -15.69
CA ASP A 53 2.88 -11.57 -16.94
C ASP A 53 2.66 -10.58 -18.11
N ARG A 54 2.15 -9.38 -17.82
CA ARG A 54 1.87 -8.34 -18.81
C ARG A 54 2.31 -6.95 -18.37
N PHE A 55 2.54 -6.08 -19.34
CA PHE A 55 2.75 -4.66 -19.10
C PHE A 55 1.45 -4.00 -18.59
N MET A 56 1.57 -3.18 -17.55
CA MET A 56 0.48 -2.37 -16.99
C MET A 56 0.77 -0.88 -17.25
N PRO A 57 0.03 -0.21 -18.17
CA PRO A 57 0.27 1.20 -18.50
C PRO A 57 0.05 2.16 -17.32
N THR A 58 -0.75 1.75 -16.35
CA THR A 58 -0.93 2.51 -15.11
C THR A 58 -1.03 1.55 -13.94
N THR A 59 -0.16 1.73 -12.94
CA THR A 59 -0.11 0.89 -11.73
C THR A 59 -0.52 1.69 -10.50
N LEU A 60 -1.12 1.03 -9.52
CA LEU A 60 -1.38 1.61 -8.21
C LEU A 60 -0.20 1.40 -7.26
N TYR A 61 0.06 2.42 -6.45
CA TYR A 61 0.99 2.39 -5.33
C TYR A 61 0.29 2.98 -4.10
N THR A 62 0.65 2.52 -2.91
CA THR A 62 -0.11 2.87 -1.69
C THR A 62 0.78 3.13 -0.52
N GLU A 63 0.44 4.16 0.25
CA GLU A 63 1.01 4.39 1.57
C GLU A 63 -0.10 4.51 2.61
N ALA A 64 0.01 3.76 3.70
CA ALA A 64 -0.89 3.90 4.83
C ALA A 64 -0.16 4.52 6.02
N TYR A 65 -0.78 5.52 6.64
CA TYR A 65 -0.26 6.26 7.77
C TYR A 65 -1.19 6.13 8.97
N PHE A 66 -0.60 5.96 10.16
CA PHE A 66 -1.32 6.07 11.42
C PHE A 66 -1.03 7.40 12.08
N THR A 67 -2.09 8.07 12.53
CA THR A 67 -2.01 9.29 13.33
C THR A 67 -2.21 8.93 14.80
N ASP A 68 -1.18 9.19 15.62
CA ASP A 68 -1.25 8.99 17.07
C ASP A 68 -2.06 10.10 17.78
N GLU A 69 -2.27 9.95 19.09
CA GLU A 69 -3.02 10.92 19.89
C GLU A 69 -2.35 12.31 19.98
N GLY A 70 -1.04 12.38 19.74
CA GLY A 70 -0.28 13.63 19.64
C GLY A 70 -0.36 14.28 18.27
N GLY A 71 -1.03 13.66 17.31
CA GLY A 71 -1.14 14.13 15.92
C GLY A 71 0.06 13.78 15.04
N ASN A 72 1.01 12.96 15.53
CA ASN A 72 2.13 12.53 14.70
C ASN A 72 1.69 11.42 13.75
N GLN A 73 2.20 11.47 12.51
CA GLN A 73 1.92 10.48 11.48
C GLN A 73 3.09 9.53 11.30
N TRP A 74 2.81 8.24 11.33
CA TRP A 74 3.80 7.18 11.18
C TRP A 74 3.44 6.32 9.97
N GLY A 75 4.37 6.19 9.02
CA GLY A 75 4.24 5.31 7.86
C GLY A 75 4.15 3.86 8.31
N MET A 76 3.02 3.22 8.05
CA MET A 76 2.61 2.06 8.81
C MET A 76 2.67 0.75 8.03
N PHE A 77 2.34 0.74 6.74
CA PHE A 77 2.54 -0.40 5.84
C PHE A 77 2.25 0.02 4.38
N ASN A 78 2.77 -0.76 3.44
CA ASN A 78 2.48 -0.68 2.01
C ASN A 78 2.15 -2.10 1.53
N PRO A 79 0.90 -2.41 1.12
CA PRO A 79 0.54 -3.75 0.64
C PRO A 79 1.37 -4.21 -0.57
N CYS A 80 1.91 -3.25 -1.33
CA CYS A 80 2.79 -3.48 -2.47
C CYS A 80 4.25 -3.78 -2.05
N GLU A 81 4.56 -3.83 -0.75
CA GLU A 81 5.88 -4.17 -0.21
C GLU A 81 5.86 -5.47 0.61
N LEU A 82 6.83 -6.33 0.36
CA LEU A 82 7.23 -7.40 1.27
C LEU A 82 8.12 -6.82 2.37
N LYS A 83 7.73 -7.04 3.62
CA LYS A 83 8.57 -6.70 4.78
C LYS A 83 9.59 -7.83 5.00
N LEU A 84 10.81 -7.61 4.54
CA LEU A 84 11.94 -8.52 4.77
C LEU A 84 12.99 -7.80 5.63
N PRO A 85 13.68 -8.50 6.57
CA PRO A 85 14.68 -7.87 7.42
C PRO A 85 15.74 -7.11 6.60
N GLY A 86 15.91 -5.82 6.89
CA GLY A 86 16.92 -4.96 6.27
C GLY A 86 16.66 -4.56 4.81
N ARG A 87 15.51 -4.89 4.21
CA ARG A 87 15.19 -4.50 2.82
C ARG A 87 13.70 -4.27 2.57
N ARG A 88 13.38 -3.19 1.86
CA ARG A 88 12.06 -3.00 1.24
C ARG A 88 12.06 -3.74 -0.09
N THR A 89 11.19 -4.73 -0.26
CA THR A 89 11.11 -5.54 -1.48
C THR A 89 9.73 -5.39 -2.07
N ILE A 90 9.60 -5.26 -3.39
CA ILE A 90 8.30 -5.14 -4.04
C ILE A 90 7.55 -6.48 -3.96
N ASN A 91 6.29 -6.43 -3.56
CA ASN A 91 5.38 -7.57 -3.64
C ASN A 91 4.69 -7.59 -5.00
N PHE A 92 5.26 -8.32 -5.96
CA PHE A 92 4.72 -8.40 -7.32
C PHE A 92 3.32 -9.01 -7.40
N SER A 93 2.91 -9.83 -6.43
CA SER A 93 1.53 -10.34 -6.33
C SER A 93 0.50 -9.27 -5.96
N ARG A 94 0.96 -8.11 -5.49
CA ARG A 94 0.17 -6.98 -5.02
C ARG A 94 0.45 -5.70 -5.84
N ILE A 95 1.00 -5.83 -7.05
CA ILE A 95 1.00 -4.72 -8.01
C ILE A 95 -0.29 -4.79 -8.80
N TYR A 96 -1.08 -3.73 -8.71
CA TYR A 96 -2.39 -3.66 -9.35
C TYR A 96 -2.41 -2.65 -10.49
N GLU A 97 -3.16 -2.98 -11.54
CA GLU A 97 -3.56 -2.01 -12.56
C GLU A 97 -4.48 -0.95 -11.93
N ALA A 98 -4.38 0.30 -12.38
CA ALA A 98 -5.19 1.41 -11.88
C ALA A 98 -6.65 1.33 -12.35
N THR A 99 -7.41 0.46 -11.70
CA THR A 99 -8.86 0.34 -11.85
C THR A 99 -9.56 0.73 -10.53
N PRO A 100 -10.80 1.24 -10.59
CA PRO A 100 -11.58 1.54 -9.39
C PRO A 100 -11.76 0.31 -8.47
N GLU A 101 -11.86 -0.89 -9.04
CA GLU A 101 -12.00 -2.14 -8.30
C GLU A 101 -10.73 -2.46 -7.50
N ASN A 102 -9.56 -2.35 -8.13
CA ASN A 102 -8.28 -2.62 -7.48
C ASN A 102 -7.97 -1.59 -6.39
N GLU A 103 -8.27 -0.31 -6.65
CA GLU A 103 -8.13 0.75 -5.66
C GLU A 103 -8.94 0.47 -4.40
N ARG A 104 -10.23 0.12 -4.56
CA ARG A 104 -11.09 -0.28 -3.43
C ARG A 104 -10.56 -1.50 -2.69
N ALA A 105 -10.08 -2.51 -3.42
CA ALA A 105 -9.54 -3.73 -2.81
C ALA A 105 -8.30 -3.43 -1.94
N LEU A 106 -7.38 -2.65 -2.48
CA LEU A 106 -6.13 -2.31 -1.80
C LEU A 106 -6.35 -1.39 -0.59
N VAL A 107 -7.34 -0.50 -0.67
CA VAL A 107 -7.82 0.30 0.46
C VAL A 107 -8.44 -0.58 1.56
N ALA A 108 -9.27 -1.55 1.18
CA ALA A 108 -9.91 -2.46 2.12
C ALA A 108 -8.89 -3.34 2.85
N GLU A 109 -7.85 -3.80 2.13
CA GLU A 109 -6.71 -4.51 2.70
C GLU A 109 -5.95 -3.64 3.70
N ALA A 110 -5.68 -2.37 3.36
CA ALA A 110 -5.05 -1.44 4.29
C ALA A 110 -5.86 -1.26 5.58
N ALA A 111 -7.17 -1.10 5.45
CA ALA A 111 -8.06 -1.03 6.62
C ALA A 111 -8.04 -2.33 7.45
N ALA A 112 -7.91 -3.50 6.82
CA ALA A 112 -7.79 -4.77 7.52
C ALA A 112 -6.49 -4.88 8.32
N MET A 113 -5.34 -4.61 7.68
CA MET A 113 -4.04 -4.62 8.34
C MET A 113 -4.00 -3.65 9.54
N TYR A 114 -4.64 -2.48 9.41
CA TYR A 114 -4.76 -1.54 10.51
C TYR A 114 -5.54 -2.12 11.71
N ARG A 115 -6.70 -2.75 11.45
CA ARG A 115 -7.55 -3.40 12.47
C ARG A 115 -6.82 -4.53 13.18
N ASP A 116 -6.03 -5.30 12.44
CA ASP A 116 -5.28 -6.45 12.98
C ASP A 116 -4.03 -6.01 13.76
N GLY A 117 -3.85 -4.70 13.97
CA GLY A 117 -2.74 -4.18 14.77
C GLY A 117 -1.39 -4.30 14.06
N VAL A 118 -1.36 -4.55 12.74
CA VAL A 118 -0.11 -4.61 11.98
C VAL A 118 0.52 -3.22 12.02
N ARG A 119 1.74 -3.12 12.56
CA ARG A 119 2.53 -1.87 12.64
C ARG A 119 3.92 -2.12 12.08
N CYS A 120 4.31 -1.45 10.99
CA CYS A 120 5.67 -1.65 10.46
C CYS A 120 6.76 -0.95 11.29
N TYR A 121 6.40 0.00 12.14
CA TYR A 121 7.31 0.80 12.95
C TYR A 121 6.79 0.87 14.39
N GLU A 122 7.45 0.18 15.32
CA GLU A 122 7.30 0.47 16.75
C GLU A 122 8.37 1.51 17.11
N SER A 123 7.97 2.51 17.87
CA SER A 123 8.77 3.65 18.29
C SER A 123 10.22 3.29 18.65
N GLY A 124 11.16 3.63 17.77
CA GLY A 124 12.60 3.67 18.10
C GLY A 124 13.40 2.38 17.89
N SER A 125 12.78 1.29 17.44
CA SER A 125 13.51 0.10 17.01
C SER A 125 12.90 -0.44 15.71
N TRP A 126 13.76 -0.80 14.75
CA TRP A 126 13.39 -1.67 13.64
C TRP A 126 13.05 -3.06 14.22
N THR A 127 11.91 -3.19 14.91
CA THR A 127 11.41 -4.50 15.30
C THR A 127 10.76 -5.09 14.03
N PRO A 128 11.34 -6.15 13.45
CA PRO A 128 10.70 -6.82 12.32
C PRO A 128 9.31 -7.28 12.78
N CYS A 129 8.27 -7.00 11.98
CA CYS A 129 7.04 -7.75 12.16
C CYS A 129 7.40 -9.18 11.81
N GLU A 130 7.26 -10.10 12.75
CA GLU A 130 7.24 -11.52 12.41
C GLU A 130 6.00 -11.74 11.55
N ILE A 131 6.20 -11.89 10.24
CA ILE A 131 5.17 -12.37 9.33
C ILE A 131 4.98 -13.85 9.69
N THR A 132 3.88 -14.18 10.36
CA THR A 132 3.48 -15.59 10.52
C THR A 132 2.88 -16.08 9.21
N SER A 133 2.91 -17.40 8.98
CA SER A 133 2.37 -18.04 7.78
C SER A 133 0.89 -17.75 7.52
N GLU A 134 0.18 -17.24 8.52
CA GLU A 134 -1.23 -16.83 8.43
C GLU A 134 -1.42 -15.52 7.66
N CYS A 135 -0.41 -14.64 7.60
CA CYS A 135 -0.46 -13.41 6.83
C CYS A 135 -0.19 -13.59 5.33
N LEU A 136 0.18 -14.81 4.91
CA LEU A 136 0.53 -15.16 3.53
C LEU A 136 -0.50 -16.07 2.85
N ALA A 137 -1.61 -16.36 3.53
CA ALA A 137 -2.70 -17.23 3.06
C ALA A 137 -3.86 -16.44 2.46
#